data_AF-A0A140DKU6-F1
#
_entry.id   AF-A0A140DKU6-F1
#
_cell.length_a   1.000
_cell.length_b   1.000
_cell.length_c   1.000
_cell.angle_alpha   90.00
_cell.angle_beta   90.00
_cell.angle_gamma   90.00
#
_symmetry.space_group_name_H-M   'P 1'
#
loop_
_entity.id
_entity.type
_entity.pdbx_description
1 polymer ?
#
loop_
_entity_poly.entity_id
_entity_poly.type
_entity_poly.pdbx_seq_one_letter_code
_entity_poly.pdbx_strand_id
1 'polypeptide(L)'
;TFIFLDDTVPLWVNQNSKLQGQVCFKAEAVSPYVNREHVELSYVIKVYDDAKEAHLKAINDYLGKPTGYPNEKMVAEPIWTTWAKYKQGINDNIVLQFANDIRSHGYQGGQLEIDDAWETCYGAQTFRTDNFGDISNTVKSLKDNNWRVTLWIHPFVDDTCQDNSNYGKEHGYFAQNTSGDISAVWWNSDNSHQVDFTKSEAADWWAARLKKLQQSPGIDSFKFDAGEINYMKMPPKFDDVYHSPNILTTKYVDTCAQFGDLIEVRSGFRTQRNPSFVRMIDKSSDWGISNGLASLITTLLQMNMNGYGMVLPDMIGGNGYGNKPTGELIVRWIQANTFMPSMQFSYLPWDYTSSVSFDIEGISKKYVQLHEQ
;
A
#
# COMPACT_ATOMS: atom_id res chain seq x y z
N THR A 1 -27.63 -2.59 9.39
CA THR A 1 -27.94 -2.27 7.98
C THR A 1 -26.67 -2.23 7.16
N PHE A 2 -26.70 -2.72 5.92
CA PHE A 2 -25.67 -2.42 4.93
C PHE A 2 -26.29 -1.98 3.61
N ILE A 3 -25.50 -1.24 2.83
CA ILE A 3 -25.85 -0.81 1.48
C ILE A 3 -24.74 -1.36 0.58
N PHE A 4 -25.13 -2.13 -0.43
CA PHE A 4 -24.23 -2.63 -1.45
C PHE A 4 -24.63 -1.99 -2.78
N LEU A 5 -23.67 -1.45 -3.51
CA LEU A 5 -23.86 -0.97 -4.87
C LEU A 5 -23.11 -1.89 -5.82
N ASP A 6 -23.71 -2.16 -6.98
CA ASP A 6 -23.07 -2.93 -8.04
C ASP A 6 -21.83 -2.18 -8.57
N ASP A 7 -20.80 -2.94 -8.95
CA ASP A 7 -19.51 -2.39 -9.35
C ASP A 7 -19.56 -1.63 -10.68
N THR A 8 -20.61 -1.90 -11.46
CA THR A 8 -20.89 -1.19 -12.70
C THR A 8 -21.61 0.14 -12.49
N VAL A 9 -22.00 0.52 -11.26
CA VAL A 9 -22.69 1.80 -11.02
C VAL A 9 -21.72 2.97 -11.14
N PRO A 10 -21.99 3.98 -12.01
CA PRO A 10 -21.20 5.21 -12.09
C PRO A 10 -21.56 6.14 -10.92
N LEU A 11 -21.09 5.76 -9.73
CA LEU A 11 -21.60 6.24 -8.45
C LEU A 11 -21.07 7.62 -8.05
N TRP A 12 -22.00 8.45 -7.60
CA TRP A 12 -21.77 9.69 -6.87
C TRP A 12 -22.47 9.61 -5.50
N VAL A 13 -21.73 9.95 -4.44
CA VAL A 13 -22.22 9.89 -3.06
C VAL A 13 -22.21 11.29 -2.45
N ASN A 14 -23.31 11.66 -1.79
CA ASN A 14 -23.35 12.78 -0.86
C ASN A 14 -23.83 12.28 0.49
N GLN A 15 -23.13 12.63 1.56
CA GLN A 15 -23.52 12.26 2.91
C GLN A 15 -23.36 13.47 3.83
N ASN A 16 -24.40 13.78 4.62
CA ASN A 16 -24.39 14.84 5.64
C ASN A 16 -23.91 16.22 5.13
N SER A 17 -24.05 16.51 3.84
CA SER A 17 -23.58 17.75 3.23
C SER A 17 -24.74 18.59 2.71
N LYS A 18 -25.58 18.05 1.83
CA LYS A 18 -26.78 18.77 1.35
C LYS A 18 -27.98 18.59 2.28
N LEU A 19 -28.08 17.42 2.92
CA LEU A 19 -29.17 17.03 3.80
C LEU A 19 -28.57 16.37 5.04
N GLN A 20 -28.81 16.96 6.21
CA GLN A 20 -28.29 16.45 7.49
C GLN A 20 -28.95 15.10 7.82
N GLY A 21 -28.14 14.12 8.23
CA GLY A 21 -28.63 12.78 8.59
C GLY A 21 -29.01 11.91 7.39
N GLN A 22 -28.67 12.31 6.16
CA GLN A 22 -29.01 11.57 4.94
C GLN A 22 -27.77 11.20 4.13
N VAL A 23 -27.91 10.11 3.38
CA VAL A 23 -26.99 9.70 2.32
C VAL A 23 -27.77 9.62 1.00
N CYS A 24 -27.23 10.22 -0.04
CA CYS A 24 -27.81 10.25 -1.38
C CYS A 24 -26.86 9.58 -2.37
N PHE A 25 -27.40 8.67 -3.18
CA PHE A 25 -26.69 8.01 -4.27
C PHE A 25 -27.24 8.50 -5.60
N LYS A 26 -26.36 8.84 -6.54
CA LYS A 26 -26.70 9.18 -7.93
C LYS A 26 -25.81 8.38 -8.86
N ALA A 27 -26.41 7.78 -9.89
CA ALA A 27 -25.66 7.23 -11.02
C ALA A 27 -25.62 8.27 -12.14
N GLU A 28 -24.44 8.58 -12.65
CA GLU A 28 -24.27 9.57 -13.72
C GLU A 28 -23.02 9.29 -14.57
N ALA A 29 -23.21 9.17 -15.89
CA ALA A 29 -22.12 9.02 -16.87
C ALA A 29 -21.47 10.38 -17.19
N VAL A 30 -20.73 10.90 -16.23
CA VAL A 30 -19.80 12.02 -16.39
C VAL A 30 -18.43 11.59 -15.86
N SER A 31 -17.36 12.28 -16.30
CA SER A 31 -15.99 11.98 -15.87
C SER A 31 -15.91 11.70 -14.35
N PRO A 32 -15.33 10.55 -13.93
CA PRO A 32 -14.51 9.61 -14.72
C PRO A 32 -15.31 8.53 -15.50
N TYR A 33 -16.63 8.45 -15.36
CA TYR A 33 -17.47 7.44 -15.99
C TYR A 33 -17.91 7.86 -17.40
N VAL A 34 -17.13 7.50 -18.42
CA VAL A 34 -17.37 7.89 -19.82
C VAL A 34 -17.66 6.70 -20.72
N ASN A 35 -18.18 6.97 -21.92
CA ASN A 35 -18.42 5.97 -22.98
C ASN A 35 -19.36 4.83 -22.56
N ARG A 36 -20.32 5.12 -21.68
CA ARG A 36 -21.37 4.17 -21.25
C ARG A 36 -22.65 4.41 -22.03
N GLU A 37 -23.22 3.36 -22.60
CA GLU A 37 -24.48 3.43 -23.36
C GLU A 37 -25.71 3.53 -22.44
N HIS A 38 -25.59 3.02 -21.22
CA HIS A 38 -26.64 3.00 -20.22
C HIS A 38 -26.09 3.40 -18.85
N VAL A 39 -26.93 4.05 -18.05
CA VAL A 39 -26.63 4.44 -16.67
C VAL A 39 -27.68 3.83 -15.75
N GLU A 40 -27.24 2.91 -14.90
CA GLU A 40 -28.09 2.27 -13.90
C GLU A 40 -27.62 2.66 -12.49
N LEU A 41 -28.57 2.96 -11.62
CA LEU A 41 -28.34 2.98 -10.18
C LEU A 41 -28.86 1.67 -9.58
N SER A 42 -27.98 0.67 -9.50
CA SER A 42 -28.28 -0.64 -8.91
C SER A 42 -27.68 -0.75 -7.51
N TYR A 43 -28.53 -0.98 -6.51
CA TYR A 43 -28.11 -1.13 -5.13
C TYR A 43 -29.05 -2.03 -4.34
N VAL A 44 -28.51 -2.61 -3.27
CA VAL A 44 -29.25 -3.43 -2.30
C VAL A 44 -29.12 -2.78 -0.93
N ILE A 45 -30.25 -2.59 -0.25
CA ILE A 45 -30.29 -2.22 1.16
C ILE A 45 -30.82 -3.44 1.93
N LYS A 46 -30.02 -3.93 2.89
CA LYS A 46 -30.48 -4.96 3.84
C LYS A 46 -30.43 -4.44 5.26
N VAL A 47 -31.52 -4.62 5.99
CA VAL A 47 -31.70 -4.21 7.38
C VAL A 47 -31.69 -5.44 8.27
N TYR A 48 -30.93 -5.37 9.36
CA TYR A 48 -30.79 -6.42 10.36
C TYR A 48 -30.74 -5.75 11.73
N ASP A 49 -31.16 -6.49 12.75
CA ASP A 49 -31.14 -6.02 14.15
C ASP A 49 -29.73 -6.08 14.77
N ASP A 50 -28.84 -6.91 14.21
CA ASP A 50 -27.45 -7.06 14.64
C ASP A 50 -26.44 -6.62 13.57
N ALA A 51 -25.45 -5.83 13.98
CA ALA A 51 -24.45 -5.27 13.06
C ALA A 51 -23.49 -6.35 12.54
N LYS A 52 -23.15 -7.34 13.37
CA LYS A 52 -22.27 -8.45 12.97
C LYS A 52 -22.98 -9.34 11.96
N GLU A 53 -24.25 -9.68 12.17
CA GLU A 53 -25.06 -10.42 11.19
C GLU A 53 -25.14 -9.67 9.86
N ALA A 54 -25.44 -8.36 9.89
CA ALA A 54 -25.48 -7.54 8.68
C ALA A 54 -24.16 -7.61 7.90
N HIS A 55 -23.04 -7.45 8.59
CA HIS A 55 -21.71 -7.46 7.96
C HIS A 55 -21.34 -8.85 7.42
N LEU A 56 -21.61 -9.92 8.16
CA LEU A 56 -21.39 -11.30 7.69
C LEU A 56 -22.23 -11.61 6.44
N LYS A 57 -23.46 -11.10 6.37
CA LYS A 57 -24.31 -11.23 5.17
C LYS A 57 -23.76 -10.42 4.00
N ALA A 58 -23.26 -9.20 4.23
CA ALA A 58 -22.58 -8.43 3.19
C ALA A 58 -21.36 -9.19 2.63
N ILE A 59 -20.55 -9.77 3.51
CA ILE A 59 -19.39 -10.60 3.13
C ILE A 59 -19.81 -11.81 2.30
N ASN A 60 -20.73 -12.63 2.81
CA ASN A 60 -21.07 -13.91 2.17
C ASN A 60 -21.86 -13.73 0.86
N ASP A 61 -22.69 -12.69 0.77
CA ASP A 61 -23.58 -12.50 -0.38
C ASP A 61 -22.96 -11.60 -1.46
N TYR A 62 -22.00 -10.71 -1.10
CA TYR A 62 -21.55 -9.64 -2.00
C TYR A 62 -20.04 -9.35 -2.02
N LEU A 63 -19.37 -9.22 -0.86
CA LEU A 63 -17.96 -8.79 -0.82
C LEU A 63 -16.98 -9.96 -1.09
N GLY A 64 -17.38 -11.18 -0.76
CA GLY A 64 -16.51 -12.34 -0.77
C GLY A 64 -15.57 -12.39 0.44
N LYS A 65 -14.80 -13.48 0.52
CA LYS A 65 -13.77 -13.71 1.53
C LYS A 65 -12.41 -13.89 0.86
N PRO A 66 -11.30 -13.60 1.56
CA PRO A 66 -9.98 -14.03 1.13
C PRO A 66 -9.97 -15.52 0.79
N THR A 67 -9.29 -15.90 -0.29
CA THR A 67 -9.13 -17.29 -0.71
C THR A 67 -8.13 -18.06 0.16
N GLY A 68 -7.40 -17.36 1.02
CA GLY A 68 -6.44 -17.91 1.96
C GLY A 68 -6.15 -16.93 3.10
N TYR A 69 -5.00 -17.10 3.75
CA TYR A 69 -4.53 -16.24 4.83
C TYR A 69 -3.19 -15.63 4.42
N PRO A 70 -2.89 -14.36 4.76
CA PRO A 70 -1.56 -13.82 4.57
C PRO A 70 -0.56 -14.56 5.47
N ASN A 71 0.73 -14.40 5.18
CA ASN A 71 1.76 -15.06 5.95
C ASN A 71 1.69 -14.64 7.43
N GLU A 72 1.63 -15.61 8.35
CA GLU A 72 1.53 -15.33 9.78
C GLU A 72 2.70 -14.47 10.30
N LYS A 73 3.87 -14.51 9.64
CA LYS A 73 5.02 -13.68 10.01
C LYS A 73 4.83 -12.19 9.75
N MET A 74 3.90 -11.80 8.86
CA MET A 74 3.53 -10.39 8.66
C MET A 74 2.72 -9.84 9.83
N VAL A 75 2.04 -10.74 10.57
CA VAL A 75 1.33 -10.42 11.81
C VAL A 75 2.32 -10.50 12.98
N ALA A 76 2.94 -11.65 13.19
CA ALA A 76 3.68 -11.93 14.40
C ALA A 76 5.01 -11.16 14.52
N GLU A 77 5.66 -10.83 13.40
CA GLU A 77 6.99 -10.23 13.40
C GLU A 77 6.95 -8.79 12.85
N PRO A 78 7.76 -7.86 13.40
CA PRO A 78 7.77 -6.47 12.94
C PRO A 78 8.36 -6.32 11.53
N ILE A 79 7.81 -5.35 10.80
CA ILE A 79 8.37 -4.85 9.54
C ILE A 79 9.21 -3.60 9.85
N TRP A 80 10.41 -3.53 9.31
CA TRP A 80 11.35 -2.42 9.48
C TRP A 80 11.67 -1.80 8.13
N THR A 81 11.17 -0.61 7.88
CA THR A 81 11.33 0.09 6.59
C THR A 81 12.27 1.28 6.70
N THR A 82 13.08 1.51 5.67
CA THR A 82 14.02 2.64 5.63
C THR A 82 13.34 3.99 5.38
N TRP A 83 12.05 4.03 5.04
CA TRP A 83 11.38 5.22 4.52
C TRP A 83 11.38 6.45 5.45
N ALA A 84 10.61 6.45 6.53
CA ALA A 84 10.41 7.68 7.32
C ALA A 84 11.71 8.18 7.99
N LYS A 85 12.64 7.28 8.32
CA LYS A 85 13.94 7.61 8.90
C LYS A 85 14.93 8.20 7.90
N TYR A 86 15.09 7.58 6.72
CA TYR A 86 16.15 7.93 5.77
C TYR A 86 15.65 8.62 4.50
N LYS A 87 14.35 8.52 4.20
CA LYS A 87 13.75 8.90 2.92
C LYS A 87 14.54 8.23 1.79
N GLN A 88 14.91 8.99 0.77
CA GLN A 88 15.69 8.51 -0.39
C GLN A 88 17.19 8.35 -0.09
N GLY A 89 17.66 8.77 1.09
CA GLY A 89 19.08 8.82 1.45
C GLY A 89 19.66 7.48 1.88
N ILE A 90 19.47 6.41 1.09
CA ILE A 90 19.90 5.05 1.43
C ILE A 90 20.89 4.46 0.42
N ASN A 91 21.67 3.50 0.88
CA ASN A 91 22.64 2.71 0.11
C ASN A 91 22.89 1.37 0.82
N ASP A 92 23.71 0.49 0.22
CA ASP A 92 24.08 -0.81 0.79
C ASP A 92 24.51 -0.73 2.27
N ASN A 93 25.41 0.20 2.60
CA ASN A 93 25.95 0.35 3.95
C ASN A 93 24.89 0.80 4.95
N ILE A 94 24.02 1.74 4.58
CA ILE A 94 22.95 2.25 5.45
C ILE A 94 21.94 1.14 5.74
N VAL A 95 21.58 0.34 4.74
CA VAL A 95 20.66 -0.80 4.91
C VAL A 95 21.25 -1.84 5.88
N LEU A 96 22.53 -2.21 5.71
CA LEU A 96 23.20 -3.15 6.61
C LEU A 96 23.36 -2.59 8.03
N GLN A 97 23.70 -1.31 8.17
CA GLN A 97 23.79 -0.66 9.47
C GLN A 97 22.44 -0.62 10.17
N PHE A 98 21.36 -0.27 9.46
CA PHE A 98 20.01 -0.26 10.00
C PHE A 98 19.59 -1.64 10.52
N ALA A 99 19.82 -2.69 9.73
CA ALA A 99 19.53 -4.07 10.13
C ALA A 99 20.37 -4.54 11.33
N ASN A 100 21.67 -4.24 11.33
CA ASN A 100 22.58 -4.59 12.43
C ASN A 100 22.23 -3.84 13.72
N ASP A 101 21.80 -2.59 13.62
CA ASP A 101 21.38 -1.79 14.76
C ASP A 101 20.13 -2.38 15.42
N ILE A 102 19.15 -2.80 14.62
CA ILE A 102 17.94 -3.48 15.13
C ILE A 102 18.30 -4.80 15.83
N ARG A 103 19.21 -5.58 15.26
CA ARG A 103 19.70 -6.84 15.86
C ARG A 103 20.48 -6.60 17.15
N SER A 104 21.31 -5.56 17.22
CA SER A 104 22.11 -5.23 18.41
C SER A 104 21.24 -4.84 19.60
N HIS A 105 20.07 -4.26 19.33
CA HIS A 105 19.04 -3.97 20.32
C HIS A 105 18.15 -5.19 20.65
N GLY A 106 18.47 -6.38 20.14
CA GLY A 106 17.87 -7.64 20.58
C GLY A 106 16.54 -8.01 19.93
N TYR A 107 16.11 -7.30 18.87
CA TYR A 107 14.96 -7.71 18.07
C TYR A 107 15.39 -8.88 17.16
N GLN A 108 14.68 -10.00 17.28
CA GLN A 108 14.91 -11.22 16.48
C GLN A 108 13.83 -11.36 15.40
N GLY A 109 14.16 -12.01 14.29
CA GLY A 109 13.23 -12.14 13.15
C GLY A 109 12.86 -10.80 12.51
N GLY A 110 11.76 -10.77 11.77
CA GLY A 110 11.22 -9.60 11.11
C GLY A 110 11.51 -9.50 9.61
N GLN A 111 10.89 -8.49 9.02
CA GLN A 111 11.09 -8.09 7.64
C GLN A 111 11.89 -6.79 7.61
N LEU A 112 12.91 -6.73 6.76
CA LEU A 112 13.59 -5.51 6.39
C LEU A 112 13.10 -5.06 5.03
N GLU A 113 12.61 -3.84 4.94
CA GLU A 113 12.10 -3.23 3.72
C GLU A 113 13.02 -2.10 3.27
N ILE A 114 13.50 -2.21 2.03
CA ILE A 114 14.31 -1.19 1.36
C ILE A 114 13.34 -0.27 0.61
N ASP A 115 13.29 0.99 1.01
CA ASP A 115 12.31 1.97 0.53
C ASP A 115 12.96 3.23 -0.06
N ASP A 116 12.38 3.65 -1.18
CA ASP A 116 12.66 4.64 -2.22
C ASP A 116 14.12 4.84 -2.71
N ALA A 117 14.23 5.30 -3.96
CA ALA A 117 15.47 5.67 -4.66
C ALA A 117 16.53 4.56 -4.83
N TRP A 118 16.14 3.29 -4.74
CA TRP A 118 17.01 2.15 -5.02
C TRP A 118 17.18 1.84 -6.52
N GLU A 119 16.25 2.29 -7.36
CA GLU A 119 16.27 2.07 -8.81
C GLU A 119 17.20 3.04 -9.54
N THR A 120 17.74 2.64 -10.70
CA THR A 120 18.50 3.52 -11.60
C THR A 120 17.68 4.73 -12.07
N CYS A 121 16.39 4.52 -12.32
CA CYS A 121 15.36 5.51 -12.59
C CYS A 121 14.01 4.91 -12.19
N TYR A 122 13.03 5.74 -11.85
CA TYR A 122 11.70 5.25 -11.47
C TYR A 122 11.05 4.47 -12.62
N GLY A 123 10.72 3.21 -12.36
CA GLY A 123 10.22 2.25 -13.37
C GLY A 123 11.30 1.45 -14.10
N ALA A 124 12.58 1.55 -13.72
CA ALA A 124 13.65 0.69 -14.23
C ALA A 124 13.49 -0.76 -13.75
N GLN A 125 13.05 -0.90 -12.51
CA GLN A 125 13.03 -2.11 -11.69
C GLN A 125 14.39 -2.82 -11.68
N THR A 126 15.44 -2.00 -11.58
CA THR A 126 16.85 -2.41 -11.60
C THR A 126 17.61 -1.55 -10.61
N PHE A 127 18.38 -2.17 -9.72
CA PHE A 127 19.18 -1.46 -8.72
C PHE A 127 20.22 -0.55 -9.38
N ARG A 128 20.32 0.67 -8.86
CA ARG A 128 21.37 1.63 -9.23
C ARG A 128 22.71 1.21 -8.65
N THR A 129 23.78 1.29 -9.43
CA THR A 129 25.10 0.80 -8.99
C THR A 129 25.92 1.80 -8.19
N ASP A 130 25.53 3.07 -8.18
CA ASP A 130 26.18 4.14 -7.42
C ASP A 130 25.88 4.06 -5.91
N ASN A 131 24.64 3.73 -5.54
CA ASN A 131 24.23 3.53 -4.14
C ASN A 131 24.04 2.05 -3.76
N PHE A 132 23.76 1.17 -4.72
CA PHE A 132 23.47 -0.24 -4.49
C PHE A 132 24.36 -1.16 -5.34
N GLY A 133 25.64 -0.81 -5.43
CA GLY A 133 26.64 -1.54 -6.21
C GLY A 133 26.93 -2.95 -5.69
N ASP A 134 26.63 -3.25 -4.43
CA ASP A 134 26.88 -4.54 -3.78
C ASP A 134 25.59 -5.23 -3.29
N ILE A 135 24.45 -4.90 -3.90
CA ILE A 135 23.13 -5.32 -3.43
C ILE A 135 22.99 -6.84 -3.24
N SER A 136 23.63 -7.65 -4.08
CA SER A 136 23.59 -9.11 -3.94
C SER A 136 24.22 -9.58 -2.62
N ASN A 137 25.35 -8.99 -2.22
CA ASN A 137 25.98 -9.31 -0.94
C ASN A 137 25.24 -8.67 0.23
N THR A 138 24.65 -7.48 0.05
CA THR A 138 23.75 -6.86 1.02
C THR A 138 22.58 -7.79 1.34
N VAL A 139 21.81 -8.21 0.34
CA VAL A 139 20.68 -9.14 0.51
C VAL A 139 21.13 -10.46 1.12
N LYS A 140 22.26 -11.03 0.65
CA LYS A 140 22.82 -12.24 1.24
C LYS A 140 23.11 -12.07 2.73
N SER A 141 23.78 -10.98 3.12
CA SER A 141 24.14 -10.72 4.51
C SER A 141 22.92 -10.54 5.42
N LEU A 142 21.87 -9.88 4.90
CA LEU A 142 20.59 -9.76 5.59
C LEU A 142 19.94 -11.13 5.80
N LYS A 143 19.90 -11.97 4.76
CA LYS A 143 19.33 -13.33 4.84
C LYS A 143 20.12 -14.26 5.76
N ASP A 144 21.45 -14.18 5.75
CA ASP A 144 22.32 -14.90 6.69
C ASP A 144 22.02 -14.50 8.16
N ASN A 145 21.46 -13.31 8.38
CA ASN A 145 20.97 -12.81 9.67
C ASN A 145 19.44 -12.93 9.84
N ASN A 146 18.83 -13.89 9.13
CA ASN A 146 17.43 -14.29 9.24
C ASN A 146 16.42 -13.14 8.99
N TRP A 147 16.77 -12.18 8.14
CA TRP A 147 15.82 -11.18 7.64
C TRP A 147 15.07 -11.71 6.41
N ARG A 148 13.76 -11.43 6.35
CA ARG A 148 13.06 -11.35 5.06
C ARG A 148 13.34 -9.99 4.45
N VAL A 149 13.76 -9.95 3.19
CA VAL A 149 14.12 -8.70 2.52
C VAL A 149 13.04 -8.35 1.49
N THR A 150 12.43 -7.19 1.67
CA THR A 150 11.37 -6.68 0.80
C THR A 150 11.74 -5.34 0.20
N LEU A 151 11.06 -4.98 -0.88
CA LEU A 151 11.39 -3.81 -1.68
C LEU A 151 10.13 -3.01 -1.98
N TRP A 152 10.19 -1.70 -1.81
CA TRP A 152 9.13 -0.79 -2.24
C TRP A 152 9.08 -0.71 -3.78
N ILE A 153 7.88 -0.86 -4.34
CA ILE A 153 7.61 -0.88 -5.79
C ILE A 153 6.41 0.03 -6.10
N HIS A 154 6.48 0.72 -7.25
CA HIS A 154 5.39 1.53 -7.78
C HIS A 154 4.99 1.12 -9.23
N PRO A 155 3.79 1.50 -9.72
CA PRO A 155 3.27 1.16 -11.05
C PRO A 155 3.58 2.19 -12.14
N PHE A 156 4.63 3.00 -11.96
CA PHE A 156 4.95 4.11 -12.88
C PHE A 156 6.26 3.86 -13.63
N VAL A 157 6.38 4.47 -14.81
CA VAL A 157 7.63 4.55 -15.55
C VAL A 157 7.87 6.01 -15.90
N ASP A 158 8.94 6.57 -15.37
CA ASP A 158 9.34 7.94 -15.64
C ASP A 158 9.99 8.06 -17.01
N ASP A 159 9.83 9.21 -17.66
CA ASP A 159 10.40 9.45 -18.99
C ASP A 159 11.92 9.50 -19.00
N THR A 160 12.53 9.82 -17.85
CA THR A 160 13.98 9.71 -17.66
C THR A 160 14.46 8.26 -17.75
N CYS A 161 13.55 7.28 -17.60
CA CYS A 161 13.80 5.86 -17.76
C CYS A 161 13.55 5.42 -19.21
N GLN A 162 14.35 6.00 -20.11
CA GLN A 162 14.10 6.04 -21.56
C GLN A 162 13.80 4.67 -22.18
N ASP A 163 14.54 3.63 -21.81
CA ASP A 163 14.38 2.29 -22.40
C ASP A 163 12.98 1.72 -22.12
N ASN A 164 12.55 1.74 -20.85
CA ASN A 164 11.24 1.24 -20.45
C ASN A 164 10.11 2.19 -20.88
N SER A 165 10.33 3.50 -20.84
CA SER A 165 9.35 4.48 -21.31
C SER A 165 9.08 4.33 -22.82
N ASN A 166 10.12 4.25 -23.65
CA ASN A 166 9.97 4.05 -25.09
C ASN A 166 9.29 2.72 -25.41
N TYR A 167 9.73 1.64 -24.76
CA TYR A 167 9.13 0.33 -24.97
C TYR A 167 7.64 0.33 -24.62
N GLY A 168 7.27 0.90 -23.46
CA GLY A 168 5.87 1.01 -23.05
C GLY A 168 5.02 1.88 -23.97
N LYS A 169 5.58 2.97 -24.51
CA LYS A 169 4.94 3.84 -25.51
C LYS A 169 4.70 3.09 -26.82
N GLU A 170 5.71 2.41 -27.33
CA GLU A 170 5.65 1.65 -28.59
C GLU A 170 4.60 0.53 -28.54
N HIS A 171 4.47 -0.14 -27.39
CA HIS A 171 3.56 -1.27 -27.21
C HIS A 171 2.18 -0.87 -26.64
N GLY A 172 1.97 0.43 -26.34
CA GLY A 172 0.70 0.91 -25.79
C GLY A 172 0.40 0.41 -24.38
N TYR A 173 1.42 0.20 -23.55
CA TYR A 173 1.32 -0.38 -22.20
C TYR A 173 0.95 0.61 -21.10
N PHE A 174 0.81 1.89 -21.44
CA PHE A 174 0.44 2.93 -20.47
C PHE A 174 -1.04 3.26 -20.54
N ALA A 175 -1.60 3.59 -19.37
CA ALA A 175 -2.98 3.99 -19.24
C ALA A 175 -3.15 5.36 -19.90
N GLN A 176 -4.20 5.52 -20.70
CA GLN A 176 -4.44 6.74 -21.47
C GLN A 176 -5.84 7.30 -21.21
N ASN A 177 -5.98 8.60 -21.31
CA ASN A 177 -7.29 9.24 -21.26
C ASN A 177 -8.02 9.14 -22.62
N THR A 178 -9.26 9.62 -22.68
CA THR A 178 -10.05 9.61 -23.93
C THR A 178 -9.46 10.44 -25.07
N SER A 179 -8.53 11.35 -24.79
CA SER A 179 -7.81 12.16 -25.78
C SER A 179 -6.50 11.51 -26.26
N GLY A 180 -6.13 10.35 -25.71
CA GLY A 180 -4.87 9.65 -26.02
C GLY A 180 -3.66 10.15 -25.22
N ASP A 181 -3.88 10.96 -24.17
CA ASP A 181 -2.82 11.40 -23.27
C ASP A 181 -2.49 10.28 -22.27
N ILE A 182 -1.22 9.84 -22.28
CA ILE A 182 -0.66 8.78 -21.44
C ILE A 182 0.06 9.33 -20.19
N SER A 183 0.02 10.65 -19.97
CA SER A 183 0.75 11.29 -18.88
C SER A 183 0.16 10.89 -17.53
N ALA A 184 1.04 10.59 -16.58
CA ALA A 184 0.75 10.42 -15.18
C ALA A 184 1.62 11.36 -14.34
N VAL A 185 1.03 11.88 -13.26
CA VAL A 185 1.71 12.76 -12.29
C VAL A 185 1.56 12.12 -10.93
N TRP A 186 2.67 11.81 -10.28
CA TRP A 186 2.73 11.19 -8.95
C TRP A 186 3.74 11.94 -8.06
N TRP A 187 3.83 11.57 -6.78
CA TRP A 187 4.56 12.37 -5.78
C TRP A 187 6.06 12.51 -6.04
N ASN A 188 6.65 11.63 -6.86
CA ASN A 188 8.07 11.68 -7.23
C ASN A 188 8.31 12.20 -8.66
N SER A 189 7.27 12.38 -9.50
CA SER A 189 7.46 12.80 -10.89
C SER A 189 6.21 13.40 -11.53
N ASP A 190 6.42 14.49 -12.25
CA ASP A 190 5.41 15.12 -13.11
C ASP A 190 5.51 14.64 -14.58
N ASN A 191 6.53 13.84 -14.92
CA ASN A 191 6.78 13.36 -16.27
C ASN A 191 6.93 11.83 -16.28
N SER A 192 5.80 11.16 -16.11
CA SER A 192 5.74 9.70 -15.97
C SER A 192 4.53 9.12 -16.68
N HIS A 193 4.46 7.79 -16.69
CA HIS A 193 3.34 7.03 -17.23
C HIS A 193 2.90 5.94 -16.24
N GLN A 194 1.60 5.81 -16.01
CA GLN A 194 1.03 4.72 -15.21
C GLN A 194 0.82 3.49 -16.11
N VAL A 195 1.31 2.32 -15.67
CA VAL A 195 1.11 1.07 -16.40
C VAL A 195 -0.39 0.72 -16.44
N ASP A 196 -0.87 0.33 -17.62
CA ASP A 196 -2.26 -0.09 -17.84
C ASP A 196 -2.45 -1.56 -17.48
N PHE A 197 -2.68 -1.85 -16.20
CA PHE A 197 -2.91 -3.22 -15.72
C PHE A 197 -4.18 -3.87 -16.30
N THR A 198 -5.04 -3.11 -16.99
CA THR A 198 -6.18 -3.71 -17.72
C THR A 198 -5.72 -4.51 -18.94
N LYS A 199 -4.50 -4.27 -19.43
CA LYS A 199 -3.83 -5.03 -20.48
C LYS A 199 -2.89 -6.08 -19.87
N SER A 200 -3.16 -7.35 -20.15
CA SER A 200 -2.36 -8.47 -19.65
C SER A 200 -0.88 -8.36 -19.99
N GLU A 201 -0.56 -7.92 -21.20
CA GLU A 201 0.79 -7.82 -21.73
C GLU A 201 1.60 -6.73 -21.01
N ALA A 202 0.94 -5.63 -20.64
CA ALA A 202 1.55 -4.56 -19.84
C ALA A 202 1.80 -5.02 -18.40
N ALA A 203 0.83 -5.71 -17.80
CA ALA A 203 0.95 -6.30 -16.47
C ALA A 203 2.08 -7.35 -16.41
N ASP A 204 2.16 -8.23 -17.41
CA ASP A 204 3.21 -9.25 -17.53
C ASP A 204 4.59 -8.63 -17.75
N TRP A 205 4.68 -7.59 -18.58
CA TRP A 205 5.92 -6.84 -18.81
C TRP A 205 6.46 -6.22 -17.53
N TRP A 206 5.60 -5.57 -16.74
CA TRP A 206 5.96 -5.01 -15.43
C TRP A 206 6.32 -6.11 -14.43
N ALA A 207 5.52 -7.17 -14.36
CA ALA A 207 5.74 -8.26 -13.42
C ALA A 207 7.03 -9.06 -13.71
N ALA A 208 7.39 -9.24 -14.98
CA ALA A 208 8.58 -9.98 -15.38
C ALA A 208 9.87 -9.33 -14.85
N ARG A 209 9.93 -8.00 -14.76
CA ARG A 209 11.08 -7.32 -14.15
C ARG A 209 11.16 -7.53 -12.65
N LEU A 210 10.04 -7.52 -11.93
CA LEU A 210 10.01 -7.84 -10.50
C LEU A 210 10.42 -9.28 -10.22
N LYS A 211 9.99 -10.24 -11.06
CA LYS A 211 10.43 -11.64 -10.95
C LYS A 211 11.96 -11.77 -11.07
N LYS A 212 12.62 -10.91 -11.85
CA LYS A 212 14.09 -10.87 -11.89
C LYS A 212 14.69 -10.44 -10.55
N LEU A 213 14.10 -9.47 -9.86
CA LEU A 213 14.54 -9.03 -8.52
C LEU A 213 14.40 -10.15 -7.48
N GLN A 214 13.34 -10.97 -7.57
CA GLN A 214 13.18 -12.17 -6.73
C GLN A 214 14.22 -13.25 -7.03
N GLN A 215 14.66 -13.37 -8.28
CA GLN A 215 15.72 -14.32 -8.68
C GLN A 215 17.11 -13.83 -8.29
N SER A 216 17.38 -12.54 -8.49
CA SER A 216 18.63 -11.85 -8.21
C SER A 216 18.35 -10.35 -8.04
N PRO A 217 18.63 -9.76 -6.87
CA PRO A 217 19.50 -10.24 -5.79
C PRO A 217 18.84 -11.24 -4.81
N GLY A 218 17.59 -11.64 -5.05
CA GLY A 218 16.89 -12.58 -4.18
C GLY A 218 15.89 -11.88 -3.25
N ILE A 219 15.18 -10.86 -3.70
CA ILE A 219 14.15 -10.18 -2.90
C ILE A 219 13.01 -11.15 -2.57
N ASP A 220 12.57 -11.20 -1.31
CA ASP A 220 11.54 -12.15 -0.87
C ASP A 220 10.13 -11.70 -1.28
N SER A 221 9.83 -10.40 -1.17
CA SER A 221 8.52 -9.83 -1.52
C SER A 221 8.55 -8.31 -1.71
N PHE A 222 7.38 -7.70 -1.87
CA PHE A 222 7.26 -6.30 -2.27
C PHE A 222 6.19 -5.54 -1.48
N LYS A 223 6.49 -4.27 -1.21
CA LYS A 223 5.53 -3.26 -0.80
C LYS A 223 5.04 -2.53 -2.04
N PHE A 224 3.78 -2.76 -2.40
CA PHE A 224 3.18 -2.21 -3.60
C PHE A 224 2.46 -0.91 -3.30
N ASP A 225 3.07 0.19 -3.73
CA ASP A 225 2.56 1.53 -3.54
C ASP A 225 1.75 2.00 -4.74
N ALA A 226 0.86 2.95 -4.52
CA ALA A 226 -0.11 3.41 -5.50
C ALA A 226 -1.14 2.36 -5.99
N GLY A 227 -1.47 2.40 -7.28
CA GLY A 227 -2.53 1.61 -7.91
C GLY A 227 -3.88 2.32 -8.04
N GLU A 228 -4.01 3.53 -7.49
CA GLU A 228 -5.19 4.38 -7.67
C GLU A 228 -5.23 4.97 -9.10
N ILE A 229 -6.43 5.32 -9.58
CA ILE A 229 -6.64 5.87 -10.92
C ILE A 229 -6.27 7.36 -11.04
N ASN A 230 -6.18 8.09 -9.93
CA ASN A 230 -6.05 9.55 -9.94
C ASN A 230 -4.65 10.08 -10.37
N TYR A 231 -3.71 9.19 -10.69
CA TYR A 231 -2.39 9.57 -11.19
C TYR A 231 -2.38 9.86 -12.69
N MET A 232 -3.19 9.17 -13.49
CA MET A 232 -3.35 9.44 -14.91
C MET A 232 -4.32 10.58 -15.19
N LYS A 233 -4.29 11.13 -16.43
CA LYS A 233 -5.29 12.12 -16.86
C LYS A 233 -6.68 11.50 -16.99
N MET A 234 -7.68 12.23 -16.52
CA MET A 234 -9.09 11.86 -16.63
C MET A 234 -9.74 12.47 -17.88
N PRO A 235 -10.81 11.86 -18.41
CA PRO A 235 -11.36 10.55 -18.04
C PRO A 235 -10.58 9.40 -18.70
N PRO A 236 -10.49 8.22 -18.06
CA PRO A 236 -9.69 7.11 -18.56
C PRO A 236 -10.32 6.44 -19.78
N LYS A 237 -9.49 5.82 -20.62
CA LYS A 237 -9.91 4.99 -21.74
C LYS A 237 -9.46 3.54 -21.50
N PHE A 238 -10.39 2.74 -21.01
CA PHE A 238 -10.26 1.29 -20.87
C PHE A 238 -11.35 0.58 -21.68
N ASP A 239 -11.10 -0.66 -22.08
CA ASP A 239 -12.05 -1.45 -22.87
C ASP A 239 -13.29 -1.82 -22.04
N ASP A 240 -13.12 -2.12 -20.75
CA ASP A 240 -14.22 -2.33 -19.81
C ASP A 240 -14.76 -1.00 -19.28
N VAL A 241 -15.64 -0.38 -20.06
CA VAL A 241 -16.26 0.91 -19.73
C VAL A 241 -17.18 0.86 -18.49
N TYR A 242 -17.69 -0.32 -18.13
CA TYR A 242 -18.64 -0.50 -17.03
C TYR A 242 -17.94 -0.64 -15.69
N HIS A 243 -16.77 -1.27 -15.63
CA HIS A 243 -15.94 -1.32 -14.41
C HIS A 243 -14.91 -0.18 -14.34
N SER A 244 -14.74 0.59 -15.41
CA SER A 244 -13.98 1.84 -15.39
C SER A 244 -14.61 2.87 -14.44
N PRO A 245 -13.81 3.56 -13.58
CA PRO A 245 -12.35 3.59 -13.57
C PRO A 245 -11.67 2.50 -12.72
N ASN A 246 -12.40 1.87 -11.80
CA ASN A 246 -11.82 1.06 -10.73
C ASN A 246 -11.21 -0.27 -11.19
N ILE A 247 -11.49 -0.68 -12.43
CA ILE A 247 -10.88 -1.86 -13.06
C ILE A 247 -9.35 -1.78 -13.06
N LEU A 248 -8.75 -0.59 -13.20
CA LEU A 248 -7.29 -0.44 -13.14
C LEU A 248 -6.73 -0.89 -11.78
N THR A 249 -7.31 -0.36 -10.70
CA THR A 249 -6.90 -0.72 -9.32
C THR A 249 -7.13 -2.21 -9.05
N THR A 250 -8.26 -2.75 -9.51
CA THR A 250 -8.57 -4.19 -9.37
C THR A 250 -7.47 -5.04 -10.02
N LYS A 251 -7.14 -4.74 -11.28
CA LYS A 251 -6.15 -5.50 -12.06
C LYS A 251 -4.72 -5.30 -11.58
N TYR A 252 -4.38 -4.11 -11.08
CA TYR A 252 -3.11 -3.86 -10.43
C TYR A 252 -2.92 -4.77 -9.20
N VAL A 253 -3.88 -4.77 -8.28
CA VAL A 253 -3.80 -5.58 -7.06
C VAL A 253 -3.79 -7.08 -7.38
N ASP A 254 -4.55 -7.52 -8.40
CA ASP A 254 -4.51 -8.91 -8.86
C ASP A 254 -3.14 -9.31 -9.44
N THR A 255 -2.49 -8.37 -10.14
CA THR A 255 -1.13 -8.57 -10.65
C THR A 255 -0.11 -8.61 -9.51
N CYS A 256 -0.29 -7.79 -8.46
CA CYS A 256 0.51 -7.83 -7.24
C CYS A 256 0.36 -9.16 -6.49
N ALA A 257 -0.86 -9.73 -6.45
CA ALA A 257 -1.16 -10.98 -5.74
C ALA A 257 -0.34 -12.20 -6.20
N GLN A 258 0.27 -12.15 -7.38
CA GLN A 258 1.14 -13.23 -7.87
C GLN A 258 2.50 -13.32 -7.15
N PHE A 259 2.88 -12.32 -6.36
CA PHE A 259 4.21 -12.19 -5.74
C PHE A 259 4.31 -12.79 -4.32
N GLY A 260 3.34 -13.62 -3.94
CA GLY A 260 3.36 -14.39 -2.69
C GLY A 260 2.51 -13.78 -1.58
N ASP A 261 2.66 -14.37 -0.39
CA ASP A 261 1.84 -14.12 0.81
C ASP A 261 2.45 -13.08 1.78
N LEU A 262 3.59 -12.51 1.42
CA LEU A 262 4.33 -11.46 2.15
C LEU A 262 4.08 -10.05 1.59
N ILE A 263 3.19 -9.91 0.60
CA ILE A 263 2.96 -8.63 -0.04
C ILE A 263 2.07 -7.72 0.81
N GLU A 264 2.26 -6.42 0.63
CA GLU A 264 1.27 -5.41 0.99
C GLU A 264 0.93 -4.53 -0.21
N VAL A 265 -0.31 -4.05 -0.27
CA VAL A 265 -0.81 -3.13 -1.31
C VAL A 265 -1.43 -1.89 -0.67
N ARG A 266 -1.26 -0.70 -1.27
CA ARG A 266 -1.87 0.53 -0.74
C ARG A 266 -3.33 0.73 -1.14
N SER A 267 -3.68 0.32 -2.35
CA SER A 267 -5.01 0.55 -2.93
C SER A 267 -5.84 -0.73 -3.02
N GLY A 268 -7.16 -0.58 -3.13
CA GLY A 268 -8.06 -1.72 -3.26
C GLY A 268 -9.44 -1.32 -3.77
N PHE A 269 -9.95 -2.10 -4.72
CA PHE A 269 -11.35 -2.11 -5.11
C PHE A 269 -11.72 -3.55 -5.47
N ARG A 270 -12.66 -4.15 -4.74
CA ARG A 270 -13.16 -5.53 -5.00
C ARG A 270 -12.08 -6.60 -5.04
N THR A 271 -11.06 -6.41 -4.21
CA THR A 271 -9.88 -7.27 -4.11
C THR A 271 -9.81 -8.04 -2.80
N GLN A 272 -10.90 -8.09 -2.03
CA GLN A 272 -10.99 -8.78 -0.73
C GLN A 272 -10.66 -10.28 -0.82
N ARG A 273 -10.76 -10.86 -2.01
CA ARG A 273 -10.38 -12.26 -2.27
C ARG A 273 -8.88 -12.53 -2.20
N ASN A 274 -8.05 -11.50 -2.36
CA ASN A 274 -6.60 -11.64 -2.31
C ASN A 274 -6.15 -11.68 -0.84
N PRO A 275 -5.41 -12.73 -0.40
CA PRO A 275 -4.97 -12.87 0.99
C PRO A 275 -3.73 -12.02 1.27
N SER A 276 -3.81 -10.72 1.01
CA SER A 276 -2.73 -9.74 1.16
C SER A 276 -3.07 -8.68 2.18
N PHE A 277 -2.04 -8.04 2.74
CA PHE A 277 -2.25 -6.84 3.56
C PHE A 277 -2.66 -5.65 2.69
N VAL A 278 -3.65 -4.89 3.14
CA VAL A 278 -4.00 -3.59 2.54
C VAL A 278 -3.58 -2.50 3.51
N ARG A 279 -2.63 -1.67 3.09
CA ARG A 279 -2.01 -0.66 3.95
C ARG A 279 -2.86 0.61 4.01
N MET A 280 -2.91 1.22 5.19
CA MET A 280 -3.45 2.57 5.33
C MET A 280 -2.58 3.58 4.57
N ILE A 281 -3.20 4.61 3.98
CA ILE A 281 -2.42 5.72 3.43
C ILE A 281 -1.55 6.36 4.52
N ASP A 282 -0.41 6.91 4.09
CA ASP A 282 0.58 7.60 4.91
C ASP A 282 -0.07 8.55 5.92
N LYS A 283 0.24 8.32 7.20
CA LYS A 283 -0.21 9.08 8.35
C LYS A 283 0.80 10.14 8.72
N SER A 284 0.28 11.27 9.16
CA SER A 284 1.07 12.39 9.68
C SER A 284 1.62 12.04 11.06
N SER A 285 2.82 12.53 11.38
CA SER A 285 3.43 12.40 12.70
C SER A 285 2.81 13.37 13.71
N ASP A 286 1.50 13.20 13.98
CA ASP A 286 0.72 13.98 14.94
C ASP A 286 -0.36 13.13 15.63
N TRP A 287 -1.08 13.74 16.58
CA TRP A 287 -2.10 13.07 17.41
C TRP A 287 -3.51 13.08 16.80
N GLY A 288 -3.73 13.85 15.74
CA GLY A 288 -5.03 14.30 15.29
C GLY A 288 -5.87 13.24 14.55
N ILE A 289 -7.18 13.47 14.54
CA ILE A 289 -8.16 12.60 13.84
C ILE A 289 -8.15 12.77 12.32
N SER A 290 -7.57 13.85 11.81
CA SER A 290 -7.51 14.14 10.38
C SER A 290 -6.64 13.12 9.63
N ASN A 291 -5.40 12.90 10.11
CA ASN A 291 -4.49 11.94 9.51
C ASN A 291 -3.38 11.44 10.46
N GLY A 292 -3.49 11.67 11.77
CA GLY A 292 -2.50 11.27 12.77
C GLY A 292 -2.89 9.99 13.52
N LEU A 293 -2.33 9.80 14.70
CA LEU A 293 -2.53 8.62 15.55
C LEU A 293 -4.02 8.28 15.79
N ALA A 294 -4.84 9.28 16.13
CA ALA A 294 -6.26 9.05 16.40
C ALA A 294 -7.02 8.52 15.17
N SER A 295 -6.54 8.80 13.96
CA SER A 295 -7.16 8.33 12.72
C SER A 295 -6.91 6.85 12.42
N LEU A 296 -5.94 6.19 13.07
CA LEU A 296 -5.64 4.77 12.82
C LEU A 296 -6.87 3.90 13.11
N ILE A 297 -7.54 4.13 14.24
CA ILE A 297 -8.68 3.31 14.69
C ILE A 297 -9.85 3.47 13.72
N THR A 298 -10.18 4.70 13.33
CA THR A 298 -11.30 4.95 12.40
C THR A 298 -10.99 4.43 11.01
N THR A 299 -9.74 4.56 10.55
CA THR A 299 -9.29 4.00 9.25
C THR A 299 -9.37 2.47 9.27
N LEU A 300 -8.86 1.83 10.31
CA LEU A 300 -8.90 0.38 10.49
C LEU A 300 -10.33 -0.15 10.44
N LEU A 301 -11.22 0.42 11.25
CA LEU A 301 -12.62 0.03 11.31
C LEU A 301 -13.32 0.24 9.97
N GLN A 302 -13.06 1.37 9.29
CA GLN A 302 -13.64 1.64 7.99
C GLN A 302 -13.19 0.62 6.94
N MET A 303 -11.90 0.31 6.86
CA MET A 303 -11.38 -0.69 5.91
C MET A 303 -11.94 -2.09 6.19
N ASN A 304 -12.03 -2.48 7.46
CA ASN A 304 -12.66 -3.74 7.88
C ASN A 304 -14.15 -3.80 7.48
N MET A 305 -14.90 -2.72 7.69
CA MET A 305 -16.31 -2.64 7.26
C MET A 305 -16.48 -2.76 5.74
N ASN A 306 -15.45 -2.42 4.96
CA ASN A 306 -15.42 -2.62 3.50
C ASN A 306 -14.92 -4.03 3.10
N GLY A 307 -14.68 -4.93 4.06
CA GLY A 307 -14.29 -6.32 3.84
C GLY A 307 -12.79 -6.58 3.79
N TYR A 308 -11.95 -5.57 4.06
CA TYR A 308 -10.50 -5.74 4.15
C TYR A 308 -10.10 -6.02 5.59
N GLY A 309 -9.95 -7.30 5.93
CA GLY A 309 -9.63 -7.75 7.29
C GLY A 309 -8.16 -7.62 7.69
N MET A 310 -7.25 -7.73 6.72
CA MET A 310 -5.81 -7.69 6.93
C MET A 310 -5.28 -6.29 6.60
N VAL A 311 -5.56 -5.34 7.49
CA VAL A 311 -5.16 -3.94 7.31
C VAL A 311 -3.80 -3.72 7.93
N LEU A 312 -2.83 -3.25 7.15
CA LEU A 312 -1.53 -2.84 7.67
C LEU A 312 -1.63 -1.39 8.15
N PRO A 313 -1.50 -1.11 9.46
CA PRO A 313 -1.46 0.26 9.95
C PRO A 313 -0.20 0.95 9.45
N ASP A 314 -0.31 2.25 9.15
CA ASP A 314 0.87 3.00 8.74
C ASP A 314 1.95 3.04 9.84
N MET A 315 3.19 3.26 9.40
CA MET A 315 4.40 3.20 10.21
C MET A 315 4.25 3.89 11.57
N ILE A 316 4.81 3.23 12.58
CA ILE A 316 4.83 3.72 13.96
C ILE A 316 5.53 5.07 14.04
N GLY A 317 4.78 6.08 14.50
CA GLY A 317 5.21 7.48 14.56
C GLY A 317 4.88 8.30 13.31
N GLY A 318 4.26 7.72 12.28
CA GLY A 318 3.89 8.37 11.04
C GLY A 318 5.08 8.65 10.11
N ASN A 319 4.82 9.38 9.04
CA ASN A 319 5.74 9.52 7.91
C ASN A 319 6.75 10.68 8.01
N GLY A 320 6.61 11.60 8.95
CA GLY A 320 7.58 12.70 9.13
C GLY A 320 7.65 13.74 8.01
N TYR A 321 6.62 13.89 7.16
CA TYR A 321 6.61 14.86 6.04
C TYR A 321 6.60 16.34 6.49
N GLY A 322 6.26 16.62 7.75
CA GLY A 322 6.31 17.96 8.33
C GLY A 322 7.05 17.95 9.66
N ASN A 323 6.38 17.47 10.70
CA ASN A 323 6.99 17.27 12.01
C ASN A 323 7.56 15.86 12.12
N LYS A 324 8.66 15.69 12.86
CA LYS A 324 9.09 14.37 13.34
C LYS A 324 8.26 13.97 14.55
N PRO A 325 8.00 12.67 14.78
CA PRO A 325 7.27 12.25 15.98
C PRO A 325 8.08 12.55 17.25
N THR A 326 7.39 12.73 18.37
CA THR A 326 8.03 12.74 19.70
C THR A 326 8.17 11.32 20.24
N GLY A 327 9.04 11.12 21.23
CA GLY A 327 9.16 9.81 21.90
C GLY A 327 7.84 9.32 22.50
N GLU A 328 7.02 10.22 23.05
CA GLU A 328 5.68 9.87 23.54
C GLU A 328 4.73 9.44 22.41
N LEU A 329 4.73 10.16 21.28
CA LEU A 329 3.90 9.79 20.13
C LEU A 329 4.25 8.40 19.62
N ILE A 330 5.55 8.07 19.52
CA ILE A 330 6.03 6.72 19.15
C ILE A 330 5.46 5.68 20.11
N VAL A 331 5.60 5.87 21.43
CA VAL A 331 5.09 4.91 22.42
C VAL A 331 3.58 4.71 22.30
N ARG A 332 2.79 5.76 22.12
CA ARG A 332 1.33 5.62 21.98
C ARG A 332 0.95 4.95 20.68
N TRP A 333 1.71 5.16 19.62
CA TRP A 333 1.50 4.51 18.33
C TRP A 333 1.84 3.01 18.40
N ILE A 334 2.93 2.64 19.07
CA ILE A 334 3.27 1.24 19.39
C ILE A 334 2.11 0.57 20.12
N GLN A 335 1.63 1.19 21.21
CA GLN A 335 0.51 0.67 22.02
C GLN A 335 -0.77 0.47 21.19
N ALA A 336 -1.05 1.37 20.26
CA ALA A 336 -2.19 1.24 19.36
C ALA A 336 -1.99 0.07 18.38
N ASN A 337 -0.80 -0.03 17.77
CA ASN A 337 -0.47 -1.05 16.76
C ASN A 337 -0.41 -2.48 17.32
N THR A 338 -0.09 -2.66 18.60
CA THR A 338 -0.10 -3.98 19.25
C THR A 338 -1.41 -4.75 19.05
N PHE A 339 -2.54 -4.04 18.92
CA PHE A 339 -3.86 -4.64 18.73
C PHE A 339 -4.40 -4.48 17.30
N MET A 340 -3.53 -4.15 16.35
CA MET A 340 -3.84 -4.08 14.93
C MET A 340 -3.11 -5.21 14.19
N PRO A 341 -3.41 -5.52 12.92
CA PRO A 341 -2.90 -6.72 12.26
C PRO A 341 -1.39 -6.81 12.02
N SER A 342 -0.61 -5.73 12.20
CA SER A 342 0.84 -5.73 12.00
C SER A 342 1.49 -4.53 12.70
N MET A 343 2.80 -4.59 12.91
CA MET A 343 3.63 -3.50 13.42
C MET A 343 4.73 -3.15 12.39
N GLN A 344 4.63 -1.96 11.79
CA GLN A 344 5.65 -1.44 10.88
C GLN A 344 6.41 -0.28 11.54
N PHE A 345 7.73 -0.39 11.62
CA PHE A 345 8.63 0.60 12.18
C PHE A 345 9.48 1.23 11.07
N SER A 346 9.81 2.50 11.24
CA SER A 346 10.87 3.16 10.45
C SER A 346 11.76 4.00 11.34
N TYR A 347 11.13 4.80 12.21
CA TYR A 347 11.82 5.41 13.34
C TYR A 347 12.18 4.35 14.39
N LEU A 348 13.43 4.37 14.84
CA LEU A 348 13.91 3.40 15.83
C LEU A 348 13.60 3.90 17.25
N PRO A 349 12.99 3.07 18.11
CA PRO A 349 12.64 3.45 19.48
C PRO A 349 13.78 4.09 20.29
N TRP A 350 15.02 3.59 20.12
CA TRP A 350 16.19 4.05 20.86
C TRP A 350 16.73 5.42 20.40
N ASP A 351 16.35 5.90 19.21
CA ASP A 351 16.73 7.24 18.72
C ASP A 351 16.06 8.38 19.52
N TYR A 352 15.04 8.08 20.32
CA TYR A 352 14.18 9.08 20.99
C TYR A 352 14.37 9.14 22.51
N THR A 353 15.34 8.41 23.05
CA THR A 353 15.57 8.23 24.49
C THR A 353 15.90 9.52 25.25
N SER A 354 16.50 10.52 24.61
CA SER A 354 16.86 11.79 25.24
C SER A 354 15.68 12.76 25.41
N SER A 355 14.52 12.45 24.83
CA SER A 355 13.36 13.36 24.77
C SER A 355 12.30 13.13 25.86
N VAL A 356 12.45 12.07 26.67
CA VAL A 356 11.45 11.63 27.65
C VAL A 356 12.08 11.02 28.91
N SER A 357 11.30 10.86 29.97
CA SER A 357 11.73 10.26 31.25
C SER A 357 11.47 8.75 31.37
N PHE A 358 10.89 8.12 30.35
CA PHE A 358 10.51 6.70 30.36
C PHE A 358 11.27 5.90 29.31
N ASP A 359 11.41 4.60 29.57
CA ASP A 359 12.14 3.65 28.73
C ASP A 359 11.34 3.29 27.46
N ILE A 360 11.51 4.07 26.40
CA ILE A 360 10.85 3.84 25.10
C ILE A 360 11.22 2.45 24.55
N GLU A 361 12.49 2.04 24.65
CA GLU A 361 12.96 0.79 24.07
C GLU A 361 12.39 -0.43 24.80
N GLY A 362 12.42 -0.43 26.13
CA GLY A 362 11.82 -1.49 26.95
C GLY A 362 10.30 -1.57 26.76
N ILE A 363 9.62 -0.44 26.64
CA ILE A 363 8.19 -0.40 26.28
C ILE A 363 7.98 -1.02 24.89
N SER A 364 8.77 -0.61 23.89
CA SER A 364 8.69 -1.16 22.53
C SER A 364 8.84 -2.67 22.52
N LYS A 365 9.88 -3.22 23.16
CA LYS A 365 10.10 -4.67 23.24
C LYS A 365 8.93 -5.40 23.88
N LYS A 366 8.40 -4.86 24.99
CA LYS A 366 7.24 -5.43 25.67
C LYS A 366 6.02 -5.52 24.76
N TYR A 367 5.75 -4.47 23.99
CA TYR A 367 4.56 -4.41 23.13
C TYR A 367 4.74 -5.18 21.81
N VAL A 368 5.96 -5.31 21.30
CA VAL A 368 6.26 -6.24 20.20
C VAL A 368 6.08 -7.69 20.65
N GLN A 369 6.58 -8.07 21.82
CA GLN A 369 6.37 -9.41 22.40
C GLN A 369 4.90 -9.70 22.71
N LEU A 370 4.13 -8.67 23.10
CA LEU A 370 2.69 -8.80 23.33
C LEU A 370 1.92 -8.97 22.01
N HIS A 371 2.39 -8.35 20.92
CA HIS A 371 1.77 -8.48 19.61
C HIS A 371 2.00 -9.87 18.98
N GLU A 372 3.15 -10.49 19.26
CA GLU A 372 3.49 -11.84 18.80
C GLU A 372 2.65 -12.96 19.46
N GLN A 373 2.15 -12.72 20.68
CA GLN A 373 1.32 -13.68 21.47
C GLN A 373 -0.14 -13.69 21.00
#